data_AF-A0A9Q0VZU7-F1
#
_entry.id   AF-A0A9Q0VZU7-F1
#
_cell.length_a   1.000
_cell.length_b   1.000
_cell.length_c   1.000
_cell.angle_alpha   90.00
_cell.angle_beta   90.00
_cell.angle_gamma   90.00
#
_symmetry.space_group_name_H-M   'P 1'
#
loop_
_entity.id
_entity.type
_entity.pdbx_description
1 polymer ?
#
loop_
_entity_poly.entity_id
_entity_poly.type
_entity_poly.pdbx_seq_one_letter_code
_entity_poly.pdbx_strand_id
1 'polypeptide(L)'
;MDKAQAFNDILKSYSNDRKNLTVYIGDSVGDLLCLLKADIGIVVGSSASLRKVGSQFGVSFVPLFPGLVRKQKESGGESSPNWKGLSGILYTVSSWAEIHAFILGW
;
A
#
# COMPACT_ATOMS: atom_id res chain seq x y z
N MET A 1 12.54 -14.63 8.99
CA MET A 1 11.16 -14.43 9.45
C MET A 1 10.28 -14.34 8.22
N ASP A 2 9.20 -15.10 8.17
CA ASP A 2 8.22 -14.98 7.08
C ASP A 2 7.32 -13.77 7.35
N LYS A 3 7.55 -12.68 6.62
CA LYS A 3 6.82 -11.42 6.79
C LYS A 3 5.34 -11.57 6.44
N ALA A 4 5.00 -12.41 5.45
CA ALA A 4 3.63 -12.62 5.02
C ALA A 4 2.83 -13.38 6.07
N GLN A 5 3.44 -14.41 6.68
CA GLN A 5 2.84 -15.12 7.80
C GLN A 5 2.63 -14.20 9.00
N ALA A 6 3.65 -13.43 9.39
CA ALA A 6 3.54 -12.47 10.49
C ALA A 6 2.43 -11.43 10.24
N PHE A 7 2.33 -10.90 9.01
CA PHE A 7 1.26 -9.96 8.65
C PHE A 7 -0.13 -10.61 8.74
N ASN A 8 -0.27 -11.85 8.30
CA ASN A 8 -1.54 -12.59 8.41
C ASN A 8 -1.97 -12.79 9.86
N ASP A 9 -1.03 -13.10 10.74
CA ASP A 9 -1.33 -13.33 12.14
C ASP A 9 -1.71 -12.02 12.84
N ILE A 10 -1.07 -10.90 12.49
CA ILE A 10 -1.52 -9.56 12.91
C ILE A 10 -2.95 -9.31 12.43
N LEU A 11 -3.25 -9.50 11.14
CA LEU A 11 -4.60 -9.26 10.60
C LEU A 11 -5.69 -10.06 11.32
N LYS A 12 -5.42 -11.33 11.68
CA LYS A 12 -6.35 -12.17 12.45
C LYS A 12 -6.63 -11.61 13.85
N SER A 13 -5.65 -10.94 14.48
CA SER A 13 -5.84 -10.31 15.80
C SER A 13 -6.78 -9.10 15.75
N TYR A 14 -6.93 -8.46 14.57
CA TYR A 14 -7.75 -7.26 14.39
C TYR A 14 -9.03 -7.50 13.57
N SER A 15 -9.29 -8.73 13.09
CA SER A 15 -10.33 -9.03 12.10
C SER A 15 -11.78 -9.07 12.62
N ASN A 16 -12.01 -8.94 13.93
CA ASN A 16 -13.36 -8.98 14.50
C ASN A 16 -14.19 -7.71 14.22
N ASP A 17 -13.54 -6.60 13.86
CA ASP A 17 -14.20 -5.38 13.40
C ASP A 17 -13.72 -5.06 11.98
N ARG A 18 -14.54 -5.32 10.95
CA ARG A 18 -14.25 -5.08 9.52
C ARG A 18 -14.05 -3.60 9.12
N LYS A 19 -13.64 -2.74 10.05
CA LYS A 19 -13.52 -1.28 9.84
C LYS A 19 -12.08 -0.79 9.72
N ASN A 20 -11.09 -1.66 9.95
CA ASN A 20 -9.69 -1.24 9.96
C ASN A 20 -9.10 -1.24 8.54
N LEU A 21 -8.65 -0.06 8.11
CA LEU A 21 -7.84 0.11 6.90
C LEU A 21 -6.40 -0.35 7.18
N THR A 22 -5.84 -1.17 6.30
CA THR A 22 -4.48 -1.70 6.47
C THR A 22 -3.48 -1.00 5.56
N VAL A 23 -2.39 -0.51 6.15
CA VAL A 23 -1.27 0.11 5.44
C VAL A 23 -0.02 -0.71 5.70
N TYR A 24 0.67 -1.12 4.63
CA TYR A 24 1.98 -1.78 4.74
C TYR A 24 3.05 -0.96 4.03
N ILE A 25 4.19 -0.77 4.70
CA ILE A 25 5.32 0.01 4.20
C ILE A 25 6.53 -0.91 4.09
N GLY A 26 7.15 -0.98 2.92
CA GLY A 26 8.32 -1.82 2.68
C GLY A 26 9.19 -1.32 1.53
N ASP A 27 10.32 -1.98 1.28
CA ASP A 27 11.33 -1.55 0.30
C ASP A 27 11.94 -2.72 -0.50
N SER A 28 11.64 -3.96 -0.10
CA SER A 28 12.31 -5.16 -0.60
C SER A 28 11.36 -6.14 -1.29
N VAL A 29 11.92 -7.09 -2.04
CA VAL A 29 11.14 -8.19 -2.66
C VAL A 29 10.41 -9.02 -1.59
N GLY A 30 11.02 -9.18 -0.41
CA GLY A 30 10.40 -9.92 0.70
C GLY A 30 9.14 -9.25 1.27
N ASP A 31 8.91 -7.98 0.94
CA ASP A 31 7.73 -7.23 1.35
C ASP A 31 6.57 -7.36 0.36
N LEU A 32 6.81 -7.86 -0.87
CA LEU A 32 5.87 -7.79 -1.98
C LEU A 32 4.50 -8.40 -1.65
N LEU A 33 4.48 -9.55 -0.97
CA LEU A 33 3.24 -10.21 -0.58
C LEU A 33 2.45 -9.39 0.44
N CYS A 34 3.13 -8.79 1.42
CA CYS A 34 2.50 -7.94 2.42
C CYS A 34 1.97 -6.63 1.80
N LEU A 35 2.79 -6.02 0.93
CA LEU A 35 2.46 -4.81 0.17
C LEU A 35 1.18 -5.00 -0.65
N LEU A 36 1.04 -6.13 -1.35
CA LEU A 36 -0.15 -6.42 -2.15
C LEU A 36 -1.37 -6.81 -1.32
N LYS A 37 -1.15 -7.43 -0.16
CA LYS A 37 -2.23 -7.91 0.70
C LYS A 37 -2.88 -6.78 1.51
N ALA A 38 -2.13 -5.75 1.87
CA ALA A 38 -2.68 -4.56 2.52
C ALA A 38 -3.64 -3.80 1.60
N ASP A 39 -4.57 -3.04 2.19
CA ASP A 39 -5.46 -2.14 1.43
C ASP A 39 -4.66 -1.05 0.72
N ILE A 40 -3.57 -0.61 1.37
CA ILE A 40 -2.63 0.37 0.84
C ILE A 40 -1.20 -0.14 1.04
N GLY A 41 -0.57 -0.56 -0.05
CA GLY A 41 0.85 -0.88 -0.08
C GLY A 41 1.69 0.32 -0.50
N ILE A 42 2.65 0.72 0.34
CA ILE A 42 3.59 1.82 0.09
C ILE A 42 5.01 1.30 0.02
N VAL A 43 5.68 1.58 -1.08
CA VAL A 43 7.08 1.27 -1.33
C VAL A 43 7.91 2.52 -1.05
N VAL A 44 8.84 2.41 -0.10
CA VAL A 44 9.80 3.48 0.22
C VAL A 44 11.07 3.25 -0.56
N GLY A 45 11.45 4.24 -1.35
CA GLY A 45 12.60 4.13 -2.26
C GLY A 45 12.28 3.31 -3.51
N SER A 46 13.14 3.42 -4.51
CA SER A 46 12.94 2.76 -5.81
C SER A 46 13.81 1.52 -5.94
N SER A 47 13.46 0.46 -5.21
CA SER A 47 14.17 -0.82 -5.32
C SER A 47 13.96 -1.43 -6.71
N ALA A 48 15.02 -1.44 -7.52
CA ALA A 48 14.99 -1.97 -8.88
C ALA A 48 14.55 -3.45 -8.92
N SER A 49 14.98 -4.25 -7.94
CA SER A 49 14.63 -5.66 -7.83
C SER A 49 13.15 -5.86 -7.52
N LEU A 50 12.59 -5.10 -6.57
CA LEU A 50 11.17 -5.15 -6.25
C LEU A 50 10.32 -4.75 -7.46
N ARG A 51 10.70 -3.66 -8.15
CA ARG A 51 9.99 -3.21 -9.36
C ARG A 51 10.04 -4.25 -10.47
N LYS A 52 11.22 -4.84 -10.72
CA LYS A 52 11.38 -5.88 -11.73
C LYS A 52 10.47 -7.08 -11.46
N VAL A 53 10.50 -7.61 -10.24
CA VAL A 53 9.66 -8.76 -9.85
C VAL A 53 8.19 -8.37 -9.91
N GLY A 54 7.77 -7.27 -9.27
CA GLY A 54 6.38 -6.84 -9.24
C GLY A 54 5.78 -6.64 -10.64
N SER A 55 6.50 -5.97 -11.54
CA SER A 55 6.01 -5.74 -12.90
C SER A 55 5.87 -7.02 -13.72
N GLN A 56 6.67 -8.06 -13.46
CA GLN A 56 6.47 -9.37 -14.10
C GLN A 56 5.14 -10.03 -13.70
N PHE A 57 4.61 -9.69 -12.53
CA PHE A 57 3.31 -10.17 -12.03
C PHE A 57 2.17 -9.16 -12.23
N GLY A 58 2.36 -8.15 -13.10
CA GLY A 58 1.33 -7.16 -13.41
C GLY A 58 1.15 -6.06 -12.37
N VAL A 59 2.07 -5.92 -11.41
CA VAL A 59 2.01 -4.86 -10.40
C VAL A 59 2.42 -3.52 -11.01
N SER A 60 1.59 -2.51 -10.77
CA SER A 60 1.80 -1.12 -11.15
C SER A 60 2.37 -0.32 -9.99
N PHE A 61 3.44 0.44 -10.24
CA PHE A 61 4.05 1.33 -9.25
C PHE A 61 3.68 2.77 -9.58
N VAL A 62 2.96 3.44 -8.69
CA VAL A 62 2.40 4.77 -8.91
C VAL A 62 2.93 5.73 -7.84
N PRO A 63 3.32 6.97 -8.14
CA PRO A 63 3.67 7.94 -7.11
C PRO A 63 2.48 8.18 -6.14
N LEU A 64 2.73 8.18 -4.83
CA LEU A 64 1.69 8.22 -3.80
C LEU A 64 0.75 9.42 -3.97
N PHE A 65 1.32 10.63 -4.06
CA PHE A 65 0.53 11.87 -4.11
C PHE A 65 -0.38 11.96 -5.35
N PRO A 66 0.10 11.81 -6.60
CA PRO A 66 -0.76 11.75 -7.78
C PRO A 66 -1.82 10.63 -7.72
N GLY A 67 -1.45 9.47 -7.18
CA GLY A 67 -2.36 8.35 -6.99
C GLY A 67 -3.51 8.66 -6.03
N LEU A 68 -3.20 9.33 -4.91
CA LEU A 68 -4.18 9.81 -3.94
C LEU A 68 -5.14 10.82 -4.55
N VAL A 69 -4.61 11.84 -5.26
CA VAL A 69 -5.43 12.87 -5.92
C VAL A 69 -6.40 12.22 -6.91
N ARG A 70 -5.95 11.21 -7.67
CA ARG A 70 -6.83 10.48 -8.59
C ARG A 70 -7.94 9.72 -7.86
N LYS A 71 -7.60 9.01 -6.78
CA LYS A 71 -8.56 8.28 -5.95
C LYS A 71 -9.62 9.20 -5.33
N GLN A 72 -9.22 10.36 -4.85
CA GLN A 72 -10.14 11.36 -4.30
C GLN A 72 -11.12 11.87 -5.37
N LYS A 73 -10.63 12.14 -6.59
CA LYS A 73 -11.49 12.55 -7.72
C LYS A 73 -12.48 11.45 -8.13
N GLU A 74 -12.04 10.19 -8.15
CA GLU A 74 -12.88 9.03 -8.45
C GLU A 74 -14.00 8.82 -7.43
N SER A 75 -13.82 9.27 -6.18
CA SER A 75 -14.75 9.00 -5.07
C SER A 75 -15.97 9.93 -5.06
N GLY A 76 -16.10 10.86 -6.00
CA GLY A 76 -17.35 11.62 -6.23
C GLY A 76 -17.89 12.44 -5.04
N GLY A 77 -17.10 12.64 -3.98
CA GLY A 77 -17.54 13.29 -2.74
C GLY A 77 -18.07 12.34 -1.65
N GLU A 78 -17.99 11.01 -1.83
CA GLU A 78 -18.17 10.07 -0.71
C GLU A 78 -17.06 10.26 0.33
N SER A 79 -17.42 10.12 1.61
CA SER A 79 -16.59 10.49 2.77
C SER A 79 -15.30 9.67 2.93
N SER A 80 -15.12 8.57 2.19
CA SER A 80 -13.90 7.76 2.25
C SER A 80 -13.61 7.06 0.92
N PRO A 81 -12.37 7.09 0.41
CA PRO A 81 -12.01 6.36 -0.81
C PRO A 81 -12.17 4.85 -0.57
N ASN A 82 -12.76 4.14 -1.53
CA ASN A 82 -12.84 2.68 -1.49
C ASN A 82 -11.47 2.07 -1.83
N TRP A 83 -10.60 2.02 -0.83
CA TRP A 83 -9.34 1.28 -0.87
C TRP A 83 -9.65 -0.21 -0.82
N LYS A 84 -9.04 -0.96 -1.73
CA LYS A 84 -9.16 -2.42 -1.78
C LYS A 84 -7.77 -3.02 -1.87
N GLY A 85 -7.47 -3.96 -0.98
CA GLY A 85 -6.30 -4.80 -1.12
C GLY A 85 -6.31 -5.58 -2.44
N LEU A 86 -5.14 -6.12 -2.82
CA LEU A 86 -4.96 -6.90 -4.04
C LEU A 86 -5.34 -6.16 -5.35
N SER A 87 -5.31 -4.82 -5.35
CA SER A 87 -5.59 -4.00 -6.55
C SER A 87 -4.51 -4.09 -7.64
N GLY A 88 -3.35 -4.69 -7.32
CA GLY A 88 -2.18 -4.68 -8.18
C GLY A 88 -1.49 -3.31 -8.29
N ILE A 89 -1.90 -2.33 -7.48
CA ILE A 89 -1.29 -1.00 -7.41
C ILE A 89 -0.49 -0.88 -6.11
N LEU A 90 0.78 -0.53 -6.23
CA LEU A 90 1.64 -0.13 -5.12
C LEU A 90 2.02 1.34 -5.26
N TYR A 91 1.91 2.08 -4.17
CA TYR A 91 2.28 3.48 -4.14
C TYR A 91 3.75 3.63 -3.84
N THR A 92 4.41 4.60 -4.44
CA THR A 92 5.85 4.85 -4.27
C THR A 92 6.06 6.21 -3.64
N VAL A 93 7.03 6.26 -2.72
CA VAL A 93 7.51 7.50 -2.08
C VAL A 93 9.03 7.51 -2.09
N SER A 94 9.59 8.71 -2.08
CA SER A 94 11.03 8.95 -1.95
C SER A 94 11.46 9.15 -0.49
N SER A 95 10.53 9.50 0.41
CA SER A 95 10.85 9.83 1.79
C SER A 95 9.69 9.57 2.76
N TRP A 96 10.00 9.51 4.06
CA TRP A 96 9.00 9.47 5.13
C TRP A 96 8.10 10.70 5.19
N ALA A 97 8.57 11.86 4.69
CA ALA A 97 7.76 13.09 4.68
C ALA A 97 6.48 12.91 3.84
N GLU A 98 6.55 12.20 2.71
CA GLU A 98 5.38 11.90 1.88
C GLU A 98 4.39 10.96 2.60
N ILE A 99 4.90 10.02 3.39
CA ILE A 99 4.06 9.13 4.20
C ILE A 99 3.36 9.92 5.32
N HIS A 100 4.09 10.83 5.98
CA HIS A 100 3.50 11.70 6.99
C HIS A 100 2.42 12.59 6.41
N ALA A 101 2.66 13.23 5.26
CA ALA A 101 1.66 14.03 4.57
C ALA A 101 0.42 13.20 4.20
N PHE A 102 0.61 11.96 3.74
CA PHE A 102 -0.49 11.05 3.42
C PHE A 102 -1.34 10.66 4.64
N ILE A 103 -0.72 10.34 5.78
CA ILE A 103 -1.44 9.89 6.98
C ILE A 103 -2.10 11.07 7.72
N LEU A 104 -1.44 12.22 7.80
CA LEU A 104 -1.87 13.35 8.62
C LEU A 104 -2.62 14.44 7.84
N GLY A 105 -2.50 14.47 6.50
CA GLY A 105 -3.16 15.46 5.64
C GLY A 105 -2.54 16.87 5.69
N TRP A 106 -1.23 16.98 5.92
CA TRP A 106 -0.49 18.25 5.90
C TRP A 106 -0.28 18.82 4.50
#